data_AF-A0A7S0DBN1-F1
#
_entry.id   AF-A0A7S0DBN1-F1
#
_cell.length_a   1.000
_cell.length_b   1.000
_cell.length_c   1.000
_cell.angle_alpha   90.00
_cell.angle_beta   90.00
_cell.angle_gamma   90.00
#
_symmetry.space_group_name_H-M   'P 1'
#
loop_
_entity.id
_entity.type
_entity.pdbx_description
1 polymer ?
#
loop_
_entity_poly.entity_id
_entity_poly.type
_entity_poly.pdbx_seq_one_letter_code
_entity_poly.pdbx_strand_id
1 'polypeptide(L)'
;MDGFLSFDDFGRSAMIVLNVVTIDGWNELAWETSDGAGFEAAFPYFAVIVFFGGFYVMQLFQSVMIITLSHTSEVMDAQDAEGRRDARRRSRKRGAAEEEKEDEAKMTESGAKGVDVVDVDGVGMLINAVGAYA
;
A
#
# COMPACT_ATOMS: atom_id res chain seq x y z
N MET A 1 -33.36 -27.56 -30.80
CA MET A 1 -32.30 -27.04 -29.91
C MET A 1 -31.09 -26.79 -30.77
N ASP A 2 -30.63 -25.53 -30.83
CA ASP A 2 -29.45 -25.18 -31.61
C ASP A 2 -28.28 -26.03 -31.11
N GLY A 3 -27.49 -26.60 -32.02
CA GLY A 3 -26.43 -27.57 -31.71
C GLY A 3 -25.32 -27.06 -30.78
N PHE A 4 -25.48 -25.87 -30.17
CA PHE A 4 -24.58 -25.26 -29.21
C PHE A 4 -24.48 -26.01 -27.87
N LEU A 5 -25.53 -26.73 -27.46
CA LEU A 5 -25.55 -27.58 -26.25
C LEU A 5 -25.27 -29.06 -26.57
N SER A 6 -24.36 -29.33 -27.51
CA SER A 6 -23.90 -30.68 -27.83
C SER A 6 -22.62 -31.03 -27.05
N PHE A 7 -22.56 -32.28 -26.56
CA PHE A 7 -21.40 -32.87 -25.90
C PHE A 7 -20.47 -33.63 -26.86
N ASP A 8 -20.69 -33.52 -28.18
CA ASP A 8 -19.96 -34.30 -29.19
C ASP A 8 -18.53 -33.78 -29.43
N ASP A 9 -18.24 -32.55 -29.02
CA ASP A 9 -16.90 -31.93 -29.09
C ASP A 9 -16.34 -31.65 -27.68
N PHE A 10 -15.05 -31.94 -27.49
CA PHE A 10 -14.39 -31.75 -26.21
C PHE A 10 -14.32 -30.28 -25.77
N GLY A 11 -14.00 -29.37 -26.69
CA GLY A 11 -13.88 -27.94 -26.37
C GLY A 11 -15.22 -27.34 -25.98
N ARG A 12 -16.28 -27.68 -26.72
CA ARG A 12 -17.65 -27.25 -26.41
C ARG A 12 -18.16 -27.83 -25.10
N SER A 13 -17.98 -29.13 -24.87
CA SER A 13 -18.40 -29.76 -23.61
C SER A 13 -17.66 -29.19 -22.39
N ALA A 14 -16.36 -28.89 -22.51
CA ALA A 14 -15.59 -28.24 -21.45
C ALA A 14 -16.16 -26.85 -21.09
N MET A 15 -16.56 -26.05 -22.08
CA MET A 15 -17.18 -24.74 -21.85
C MET A 15 -18.57 -24.86 -21.20
N ILE A 16 -19.37 -25.83 -21.60
CA ILE A 16 -20.68 -26.11 -20.98
C ILE A 16 -20.50 -26.49 -19.50
N VAL A 17 -19.53 -27.36 -19.21
CA VAL A 17 -19.22 -27.75 -17.83
C VAL A 17 -18.71 -26.56 -17.02
N LEU A 18 -17.89 -25.69 -17.61
CA LEU A 18 -17.43 -24.46 -16.94
C LEU A 18 -18.62 -23.58 -16.54
N ASN A 19 -19.58 -23.37 -17.44
CA ASN A 19 -20.78 -22.57 -17.18
C ASN A 19 -21.62 -23.18 -16.05
N VAL A 20 -21.84 -24.50 -16.08
CA VAL A 20 -22.57 -25.23 -15.03
C VAL A 20 -21.88 -25.07 -13.68
N VAL A 21 -20.55 -25.19 -13.64
CA VAL A 21 -19.77 -25.05 -12.41
C VAL A 21 -19.82 -23.61 -11.87
N THR A 22 -19.95 -22.61 -12.74
CA THR A 22 -20.22 -21.21 -12.34
C THR A 22 -21.68 -20.93 -11.96
N ILE A 23 -22.54 -21.95 -11.92
CA ILE A 23 -23.97 -21.85 -11.58
C ILE A 23 -24.78 -21.06 -12.63
N ASP A 24 -24.33 -21.05 -13.88
CA ASP A 24 -25.03 -20.39 -14.99
C ASP A 24 -25.65 -21.44 -15.94
N GLY A 25 -26.93 -21.28 -16.27
CA GLY A 25 -27.66 -22.17 -17.21
C GLY A 25 -27.76 -23.65 -16.82
N TRP A 26 -27.34 -24.04 -15.61
CA TRP A 26 -27.30 -25.46 -15.19
C TRP A 26 -28.69 -26.10 -15.09
N ASN A 27 -29.71 -25.32 -14.71
CA ASN A 27 -31.09 -25.79 -14.64
C ASN A 27 -31.64 -26.11 -16.03
N GLU A 28 -31.45 -25.21 -17.00
CA GLU A 28 -31.91 -25.42 -18.38
C GLU A 28 -31.25 -26.64 -19.00
N LEU A 29 -29.94 -26.83 -18.78
CA LEU A 29 -29.22 -27.99 -19.24
C LEU A 29 -29.68 -29.29 -18.56
N ALA A 30 -30.00 -29.24 -17.27
CA ALA A 30 -30.56 -30.38 -16.54
C ALA A 30 -31.95 -30.76 -17.05
N TRP A 31 -32.80 -29.78 -17.37
CA TRP A 31 -34.12 -30.01 -17.98
C TRP A 31 -34.01 -30.60 -19.39
N GLU A 32 -33.14 -30.06 -20.23
CA GLU A 32 -32.89 -30.58 -21.58
C GLU A 32 -32.32 -32.01 -21.55
N THR A 33 -31.41 -32.30 -20.62
CA THR A 33 -30.88 -33.66 -20.44
C THR A 33 -31.94 -34.62 -19.89
N SER A 34 -32.83 -34.13 -19.02
CA SER A 34 -33.95 -34.92 -18.47
C SER A 34 -34.93 -35.37 -19.55
N ASP A 35 -35.17 -34.57 -20.58
CA ASP A 35 -36.04 -34.94 -21.70
C ASP A 35 -35.48 -36.13 -22.52
N GLY A 36 -34.16 -36.32 -22.54
CA GLY A 36 -33.50 -37.42 -23.24
C GLY A 36 -33.14 -38.64 -22.37
N ALA A 37 -32.62 -38.41 -21.16
CA ALA A 37 -32.06 -39.44 -20.28
C ALA A 37 -32.91 -39.74 -19.04
N GLY A 38 -33.97 -38.95 -18.79
CA GLY A 38 -34.85 -39.06 -17.63
C GLY A 38 -34.43 -38.20 -16.44
N PHE A 39 -35.44 -37.67 -15.75
CA PHE A 39 -35.27 -36.73 -14.63
C PHE A 39 -34.47 -37.33 -13.46
N GLU A 40 -34.73 -38.59 -13.13
CA GLU A 40 -34.16 -39.27 -11.96
C GLU A 40 -32.63 -39.43 -12.04
N ALA A 41 -32.06 -39.46 -13.25
CA ALA A 41 -30.62 -39.55 -13.46
C ALA A 41 -29.99 -38.17 -13.72
N ALA A 42 -30.66 -37.30 -14.51
CA ALA A 42 -30.12 -36.02 -14.92
C ALA A 42 -30.01 -35.02 -13.75
N PHE A 43 -31.05 -34.89 -12.93
CA PHE A 43 -31.08 -33.91 -11.86
C PHE A 43 -29.99 -34.12 -10.79
N PRO A 44 -29.83 -35.31 -10.18
CA PRO A 44 -28.78 -35.49 -9.17
C PRO A 44 -27.37 -35.35 -9.74
N TYR A 45 -27.15 -35.70 -11.01
CA TYR A 45 -25.87 -35.50 -11.68
C TYR A 45 -25.47 -34.02 -11.72
N PHE A 46 -26.35 -33.16 -12.24
CA PHE A 46 -26.07 -31.71 -12.32
C PHE A 46 -26.04 -31.06 -10.94
N ALA A 47 -26.91 -31.47 -10.01
CA ALA A 47 -26.91 -30.95 -8.64
C ALA A 47 -25.55 -31.22 -7.95
N VAL A 48 -25.01 -32.44 -8.04
CA VAL A 48 -23.71 -32.79 -7.46
C VAL A 48 -22.58 -31.94 -8.06
N ILE A 49 -22.58 -31.72 -9.38
CA ILE A 49 -21.56 -30.90 -10.04
C ILE A 49 -21.64 -29.44 -9.58
N VAL A 50 -22.83 -28.87 -9.47
CA VAL A 50 -23.03 -27.50 -9.00
C VAL A 50 -22.59 -27.33 -7.55
N PHE A 51 -22.97 -28.25 -6.66
CA PHE A 51 -22.60 -28.17 -5.25
C PHE A 51 -21.11 -28.43 -5.01
N PHE A 52 -20.59 -29.56 -5.49
CA PHE A 52 -19.20 -29.96 -5.21
C PHE A 52 -18.20 -29.29 -6.15
N GLY A 53 -18.51 -29.20 -7.45
CA GLY A 53 -17.67 -28.53 -8.44
C GLY A 53 -17.68 -27.01 -8.26
N GLY A 54 -18.86 -26.42 -8.04
CA GLY A 54 -18.99 -24.97 -7.79
C GLY A 54 -18.26 -24.55 -6.52
N PHE A 55 -18.41 -25.31 -5.42
CA PHE A 55 -17.65 -25.05 -4.20
C PHE A 55 -16.14 -25.15 -4.45
N TYR A 56 -15.67 -26.17 -5.17
CA TYR A 56 -14.25 -26.30 -5.50
C TYR A 56 -13.71 -25.09 -6.28
N VAL A 57 -14.43 -24.62 -7.30
CA VAL A 57 -14.02 -23.43 -8.07
C VAL A 57 -14.03 -22.17 -7.21
N MET A 58 -15.05 -22.00 -6.35
CA MET A 58 -15.07 -20.88 -5.40
C MET A 58 -13.90 -20.93 -4.42
N GLN A 59 -13.52 -22.11 -3.92
CA GLN A 59 -12.36 -22.28 -3.06
C GLN A 59 -11.05 -21.92 -3.79
N LEU A 60 -10.90 -22.30 -5.05
CA LEU A 60 -9.75 -21.89 -5.87
C LEU A 60 -9.72 -20.38 -6.10
N PHE A 61 -10.86 -19.77 -6.41
CA PHE A 61 -10.99 -18.33 -6.57
C PHE A 61 -10.63 -17.59 -5.28
N GLN A 62 -11.17 -18.04 -4.13
CA GLN A 62 -10.84 -17.50 -2.81
C GLN A 62 -9.34 -17.61 -2.51
N SER A 63 -8.73 -18.76 -2.81
CA SER A 63 -7.29 -18.97 -2.61
C SER A 63 -6.46 -17.95 -3.40
N VAL A 64 -6.75 -17.78 -4.69
CA VAL A 64 -6.08 -16.79 -5.54
C VAL A 64 -6.30 -15.37 -5.03
N MET A 65 -7.53 -15.02 -4.62
CA MET A 65 -7.87 -13.71 -4.07
C MET A 65 -7.10 -13.41 -2.78
N ILE A 66 -6.94 -14.38 -1.88
CA ILE A 66 -6.18 -14.19 -0.64
C ILE A 66 -4.70 -13.96 -0.97
N ILE A 67 -4.13 -14.69 -1.94
CA ILE A 67 -2.73 -14.53 -2.37
C ILE A 67 -2.49 -13.14 -2.94
N THR A 68 -3.41 -12.64 -3.78
CA THR A 68 -3.26 -11.31 -4.36
C THR A 68 -3.42 -10.21 -3.32
N LEU A 69 -4.41 -10.34 -2.43
CA LEU A 69 -4.61 -9.37 -1.33
C LEU A 69 -3.45 -9.35 -0.35
N SER A 70 -2.89 -10.51 0.02
CA SER A 70 -1.74 -10.57 0.91
C SER A 70 -0.50 -9.93 0.28
N HIS A 71 -0.23 -10.22 -0.98
CA HIS A 71 0.86 -9.58 -1.73
C HIS A 71 0.67 -8.07 -1.84
N THR A 72 -0.55 -7.60 -2.15
CA THR A 72 -0.85 -6.16 -2.19
C THR A 72 -0.67 -5.50 -0.81
N SER A 73 -1.14 -6.14 0.26
CA SER A 73 -0.97 -5.63 1.62
C SER A 73 0.51 -5.53 2.01
N GLU A 74 1.32 -6.56 1.70
CA GLU A 74 2.76 -6.56 2.00
C GLU A 74 3.49 -5.42 1.28
N VAL A 75 3.18 -5.18 0.01
CA VAL A 75 3.77 -4.08 -0.77
C VAL A 75 3.38 -2.73 -0.20
N MET A 76 2.12 -2.55 0.21
CA MET A 76 1.65 -1.30 0.83
C MET A 76 2.34 -1.05 2.17
N ASP A 77 2.45 -2.06 3.03
CA ASP A 77 3.13 -1.95 4.34
C ASP A 77 4.61 -1.62 4.19
N ALA A 78 5.29 -2.19 3.19
CA ALA A 78 6.69 -1.88 2.88
C ALA A 78 6.85 -0.41 2.44
N GLN A 79 5.95 0.08 1.58
CA GLN A 79 5.96 1.48 1.13
C GLN A 79 5.72 2.46 2.29
N ASP A 80 4.78 2.16 3.18
CA ASP A 80 4.50 2.98 4.35
C ASP A 80 5.68 3.00 5.34
N ALA A 81 6.32 1.86 5.55
CA ALA A 81 7.51 1.76 6.38
C ALA A 81 8.68 2.57 5.81
N GLU A 82 8.89 2.52 4.50
CA GLU A 82 9.94 3.29 3.82
C GLU A 82 9.66 4.79 3.87
N GLY A 83 8.42 5.23 3.62
CA GLY A 83 8.01 6.63 3.75
C GLY A 83 8.25 7.19 5.16
N ARG A 84 7.94 6.42 6.21
CA ARG A 84 8.22 6.79 7.61
C ARG A 84 9.72 6.87 7.90
N ARG A 85 10.51 5.94 7.36
CA ARG A 85 11.98 5.94 7.52
C ARG A 85 12.60 7.16 6.84
N ASP A 86 12.16 7.49 5.64
CA ASP A 86 12.62 8.66 4.90
C ASP A 86 12.25 9.97 5.58
N ALA A 87 11.01 10.11 6.04
CA ALA A 87 10.58 11.27 6.82
C ALA A 87 11.47 11.47 8.05
N ARG A 88 11.70 10.40 8.83
CA ARG A 88 12.58 10.44 10.01
C ARG A 88 14.02 10.78 9.66
N ARG A 89 14.54 10.27 8.54
CA ARG A 89 15.90 10.58 8.06
C ARG A 89 16.03 12.04 7.65
N ARG A 90 15.02 12.62 6.99
CA ARG A 90 14.99 14.05 6.63
C ARG A 90 14.95 14.93 7.87
N SER A 91 14.12 14.61 8.86
CA SER A 91 14.06 15.39 10.11
C SER A 91 15.39 15.37 10.88
N ARG A 92 16.05 14.21 10.96
CA ARG A 92 17.39 14.11 11.58
C ARG A 92 18.44 14.91 10.85
N LYS A 93 18.48 14.86 9.51
CA LYS A 93 19.42 15.66 8.71
C LYS A 93 19.18 17.16 8.87
N ARG A 94 17.90 17.59 8.94
CA ARG A 94 17.55 18.99 9.17
C ARG A 94 17.99 19.48 10.55
N GLY A 95 17.69 18.72 11.61
CA GLY A 95 18.12 19.08 12.97
C GLY A 95 19.64 19.15 13.12
N ALA A 96 20.37 18.17 12.58
CA ALA A 96 21.83 18.21 12.60
C ALA A 96 22.41 19.41 11.83
N ALA A 97 21.81 19.78 10.69
CA ALA A 97 22.24 20.95 9.93
C ALA A 97 21.84 22.29 10.61
N GLU A 98 20.84 22.29 11.49
CA GLU A 98 20.47 23.45 12.31
C GLU A 98 21.42 23.61 13.51
N GLU A 99 21.77 22.51 14.19
CA GLU A 99 22.78 22.51 15.27
C GLU A 99 24.15 22.97 14.76
N GLU A 100 24.60 22.45 13.61
CA GLU A 100 25.90 22.81 13.01
C GLU A 100 25.96 24.31 12.67
N LYS A 101 24.85 24.90 12.22
CA LYS A 101 24.75 26.36 11.97
C LYS A 101 24.72 27.19 13.25
N GLU A 102 24.08 26.70 14.32
CA GLU A 102 24.09 27.39 15.62
C GLU A 102 25.48 27.40 16.25
N ASP A 103 26.20 26.28 16.18
CA ASP A 103 27.57 26.19 16.70
C ASP A 103 28.52 27.09 15.91
N GLU A 104 28.38 27.13 14.58
CA GLU A 104 29.14 28.05 13.73
C GLU A 104 28.82 29.52 14.08
N ALA A 105 27.55 29.87 14.25
CA ALA A 105 27.13 31.22 14.66
C ALA A 105 27.71 31.63 16.03
N LYS A 106 27.66 30.75 17.04
CA LYS A 106 28.24 31.01 18.37
C LYS A 106 29.76 31.19 18.33
N MET A 107 30.47 30.43 17.49
CA MET A 107 31.91 30.60 17.31
C MET A 107 32.25 31.95 16.66
N THR A 108 31.47 32.39 15.68
CA THR A 108 31.67 33.73 15.07
C THR A 108 31.35 34.87 16.04
N GLU A 109 30.33 34.74 16.88
CA GLU A 109 29.96 35.75 17.87
C GLU A 109 30.99 35.84 19.02
N SER A 110 31.52 34.70 19.48
CA SER A 110 32.60 34.66 20.48
C SER A 110 33.94 35.18 19.92
N GLY A 111 34.22 34.93 18.64
CA GLY A 111 35.38 35.51 17.95
C GLY A 111 35.28 37.02 17.80
N ALA A 112 34.08 37.55 17.55
CA ALA A 112 33.84 39.00 17.50
C ALA A 112 33.97 39.66 18.89
N LYS A 113 33.41 39.05 19.95
CA LYS A 113 33.55 39.54 21.34
C LYS A 113 34.99 39.49 21.87
N GLY A 114 35.85 38.64 21.32
CA GLY A 114 37.28 38.58 21.66
C GLY A 114 38.13 39.71 21.08
N VAL A 115 37.61 40.49 20.13
CA VAL A 115 38.34 41.60 19.49
C VAL A 115 37.95 42.98 20.07
N ASP A 116 36.82 43.10 20.76
CA ASP A 116 36.31 44.39 21.27
C ASP A 116 36.61 44.67 22.75
N VAL A 117 37.54 43.95 23.40
CA VAL A 117 38.06 44.33 24.73
C VAL A 117 39.47 44.92 24.61
N VAL A 118 39.61 45.96 23.79
CA VAL A 118 40.57 47.03 24.11
C VAL A 118 39.73 48.17 24.65
N ASP A 119 39.49 48.12 25.96
CA ASP A 119 38.90 49.23 26.70
C ASP A 119 39.88 50.42 26.66
N VAL A 120 39.53 51.44 25.89
CA VAL A 120 40.23 52.74 25.82
C VAL A 120 39.51 53.77 26.71
N ASP A 121 38.74 53.37 27.74
CA ASP A 121 38.04 54.33 28.62
C ASP A 121 38.85 54.76 29.86
N GLY A 122 40.13 55.08 29.65
CA GLY A 122 40.96 55.78 30.64
C GLY A 122 40.96 57.32 30.53
N VAL A 123 40.56 57.88 29.38
CA VAL A 123 40.80 59.31 29.06
C VAL A 123 39.52 60.15 29.09
N GLY A 124 38.33 59.55 28.92
CA GLY A 124 37.05 60.27 28.89
C GLY A 124 36.60 60.85 30.23
N MET A 125 37.00 60.25 31.35
CA MET A 125 36.54 60.69 32.69
C MET A 125 37.19 62.01 33.13
N LEU A 126 38.40 62.32 32.67
CA LEU A 126 39.11 63.55 33.05
C LEU A 126 38.64 64.80 32.30
N ILE A 127 38.04 64.65 31.12
CA ILE A 127 37.54 65.81 30.35
C ILE A 127 36.28 66.40 31.00
N ASN A 128 35.38 65.56 31.52
CA ASN A 128 34.13 66.03 32.11
C ASN A 128 34.33 66.65 33.51
N ALA A 129 35.38 66.27 34.24
CA ALA A 129 35.69 66.83 35.56
C ALA A 129 36.32 68.24 35.48
N VAL A 130 37.06 68.55 34.40
CA VAL A 130 37.69 69.88 34.21
C VAL A 130 36.68 70.90 33.69
N GLY A 131 35.68 70.49 32.91
CA GLY A 131 34.61 71.38 32.41
C GLY A 131 33.56 71.79 33.46
N ALA A 132 33.52 71.16 34.62
CA ALA A 132 32.54 71.44 35.68
C ALA A 132 33.02 72.50 36.72
N TYR A 133 34.24 73.03 36.58
CA TYR A 133 34.82 74.02 37.50
C TYR A 133 35.31 75.32 36.82
N ALA A 134 34.84 75.61 35.60
CA ALA A 134 34.96 76.91 34.94
C ALA A 134 33.56 77.45 34.61
#